data_AF-A0A7C9GT13-F1
#
_entry.id   AF-A0A7C9GT13-F1
#
_cell.length_a   1.000
_cell.length_b   1.000
_cell.length_c   1.000
_cell.angle_alpha   90.00
_cell.angle_beta   90.00
_cell.angle_gamma   90.00
#
_symmetry.space_group_name_H-M   'P 1'
#
loop_
_entity.id
_entity.type
_entity.pdbx_description
1 polymer ?
#
loop_
_entity_poly.entity_id
_entity_poly.type
_entity_poly.pdbx_seq_one_letter_code
_entity_poly.pdbx_strand_id
1 'polypeptide(L)'
;MSPDLGWGLILEIFLRFLLLSLLATGGALSLAPAMHKYLVVQKGLITDTQFIGSIALAQSAPGPNVLFVTVLGWQAAGFWGALAMTVGCLIPSAVLAVYAGRKIVSNPNSFWMRGLREGLAPIAIGLTFATAVVLLKPWITEWRVWLLTIASISVAYFTRLAPIYLIAVGAAIGAFGFLNP
;
A
#
# COMPACT_ATOMS: atom_id res chain seq x y z
N MET A 1 12.45 12.27 -21.84
CA MET A 1 13.83 11.93 -21.45
C MET A 1 13.78 10.59 -20.75
N SER A 2 14.26 9.45 -21.24
CA SER A 2 14.78 8.97 -22.53
C SER A 2 14.43 7.45 -22.60
N PRO A 3 14.37 6.83 -23.79
CA PRO A 3 13.76 5.51 -24.02
C PRO A 3 14.64 4.30 -23.67
N ASP A 4 15.56 4.45 -22.72
CA ASP A 4 16.42 3.39 -22.19
C ASP A 4 15.72 2.65 -21.02
N LEU A 5 14.45 2.29 -21.24
CA LEU A 5 13.72 1.26 -20.48
C LEU A 5 14.30 -0.11 -20.84
N GLY A 6 15.55 -0.33 -20.44
CA GLY A 6 16.23 -1.60 -20.63
C GLY A 6 15.42 -2.71 -19.99
N TRP A 7 15.30 -3.84 -20.69
CA TRP A 7 14.70 -5.08 -20.15
C TRP A 7 15.21 -5.41 -18.74
N GLY A 8 16.46 -5.02 -18.42
CA GLY A 8 17.03 -5.11 -17.08
C GLY A 8 16.28 -4.35 -15.98
N LEU A 9 15.76 -3.14 -16.25
CA LEU A 9 14.96 -2.40 -15.27
C LEU A 9 13.63 -3.09 -14.98
N ILE A 10 12.96 -3.58 -16.04
CA ILE A 10 11.69 -4.31 -15.92
C ILE A 10 11.89 -5.61 -15.11
N LEU A 11 12.97 -6.34 -15.39
CA LEU A 11 13.33 -7.57 -14.69
C LEU A 11 13.72 -7.29 -13.23
N GLU A 12 14.42 -6.18 -12.96
CA GLU A 12 14.75 -5.75 -11.61
C GLU A 12 13.49 -5.40 -10.81
N ILE A 13 12.57 -4.63 -11.40
CA ILE A 13 11.25 -4.31 -10.82
C ILE A 13 10.48 -5.60 -10.54
N PHE A 14 10.42 -6.51 -11.50
CA PHE A 14 9.74 -7.80 -11.36
C PHE A 14 10.30 -8.61 -10.17
N LEU A 15 11.63 -8.80 -10.11
CA LEU A 15 12.29 -9.54 -9.03
C LEU A 15 12.10 -8.87 -7.66
N ARG A 16 12.17 -7.54 -7.60
CA ARG A 16 11.96 -6.79 -6.35
C ARG A 16 10.54 -6.99 -5.84
N PHE A 17 9.53 -6.84 -6.70
CA PHE A 17 8.13 -6.98 -6.34
C PHE A 17 7.75 -8.44 -6.05
N LEU A 18 8.44 -9.40 -6.69
CA LEU A 18 8.36 -10.82 -6.37
C LEU A 18 8.83 -11.10 -4.93
N LEU A 19 9.98 -10.55 -4.52
CA LEU A 19 10.45 -10.66 -3.13
C LEU A 19 9.56 -9.90 -2.14
N LEU A 20 9.11 -8.69 -2.50
CA LEU A 20 8.23 -7.91 -1.63
C LEU A 20 6.90 -8.63 -1.38
N SER A 21 6.32 -9.26 -2.41
CA SER A 21 5.05 -9.99 -2.23
C SER A 21 5.17 -11.24 -1.34
N LEU A 22 6.34 -11.90 -1.32
CA LEU A 22 6.63 -12.97 -0.35
C LEU A 22 6.68 -12.44 1.10
N LEU A 23 7.03 -11.17 1.28
CA LEU A 23 7.10 -10.48 2.57
C LEU A 23 5.77 -9.80 2.95
N ALA A 24 4.72 -9.93 2.14
CA ALA A 24 3.41 -9.31 2.34
C ALA A 24 2.61 -9.98 3.47
N THR A 25 2.98 -9.76 4.72
CA THR A 25 2.33 -10.36 5.90
C THR A 25 1.05 -9.64 6.35
N GLY A 26 0.72 -8.48 5.77
CA GLY A 26 -0.45 -7.66 6.13
C GLY A 26 -1.28 -7.13 4.94
N GLY A 27 -1.11 -7.72 3.75
CA GLY A 27 -1.74 -7.26 2.51
C GLY A 27 -0.86 -6.29 1.71
N ALA A 28 -1.25 -5.95 0.46
CA ALA A 28 -0.41 -5.16 -0.44
C ALA A 28 -0.02 -3.78 0.13
N LEU A 29 -0.88 -3.17 0.95
CA LEU A 29 -0.63 -1.86 1.55
C LEU A 29 0.48 -1.89 2.61
N SER A 30 0.72 -3.02 3.29
CA SER A 30 1.82 -3.11 4.25
C SER A 30 3.19 -2.93 3.58
N LEU A 31 3.28 -3.18 2.28
CA LEU A 31 4.51 -2.99 1.50
C LEU A 31 4.67 -1.56 0.98
N ALA A 32 3.70 -0.67 1.16
CA ALA A 32 3.76 0.70 0.65
C ALA A 32 5.04 1.44 1.07
N PRO A 33 5.55 1.36 2.32
CA PRO A 33 6.81 1.98 2.69
C PRO A 33 8.02 1.44 1.91
N ALA A 34 8.04 0.13 1.64
CA ALA A 34 9.11 -0.52 0.89
C ALA A 34 9.05 -0.17 -0.60
N MET A 35 7.83 -0.13 -1.17
CA MET A 35 7.59 0.31 -2.55
C MET A 35 7.97 1.77 -2.74
N HIS A 36 7.60 2.65 -1.81
CA HIS A 36 7.97 4.07 -1.81
C HIS A 36 9.48 4.24 -1.78
N LYS A 37 10.18 3.56 -0.85
CA LYS A 37 11.63 3.60 -0.77
C LYS A 37 12.31 3.15 -2.07
N TYR A 38 11.80 2.12 -2.73
CA TYR A 38 12.38 1.63 -3.98
C TYR A 38 12.08 2.57 -5.16
N LEU A 39 10.81 2.91 -5.35
CA LEU A 39 10.34 3.62 -6.54
C LEU A 39 10.61 5.13 -6.49
N VAL A 40 10.48 5.76 -5.33
CA VAL A 40 10.66 7.21 -5.13
C VAL A 40 12.09 7.51 -4.70
N VAL A 41 12.57 6.89 -3.62
CA VAL A 41 13.85 7.27 -3.00
C VAL A 41 15.07 6.69 -3.72
N GLN A 42 15.04 5.41 -4.10
CA GLN A 42 16.21 4.75 -4.71
C GLN A 42 16.29 4.93 -6.22
N LYS A 43 15.17 4.75 -6.93
CA LYS A 43 15.14 4.79 -8.40
C LYS A 43 14.60 6.10 -8.97
N GLY A 44 13.88 6.91 -8.19
CA GLY A 44 13.32 8.18 -8.65
C GLY A 44 12.37 8.04 -9.84
N LEU A 45 11.73 6.88 -10.00
CA LEU A 45 10.87 6.55 -11.16
C LEU A 45 9.50 7.26 -11.07
N ILE A 46 9.09 7.62 -9.85
CA ILE A 46 7.82 8.28 -9.55
C ILE A 46 8.02 9.29 -8.42
N THR A 47 7.19 10.33 -8.40
CA THR A 47 7.20 11.34 -7.35
C THR A 47 6.38 10.91 -6.13
N ASP A 48 6.61 11.54 -4.98
CA ASP A 48 5.78 11.35 -3.78
C ASP A 48 4.29 11.60 -4.04
N THR A 49 3.96 12.63 -4.83
CA THR A 49 2.59 12.97 -5.19
C THR A 49 1.93 11.89 -6.06
N GLN A 50 2.67 11.34 -7.03
CA GLN A 50 2.19 10.24 -7.87
C GLN A 50 1.99 8.96 -7.05
N PHE A 51 2.87 8.69 -6.10
CA PHE A 51 2.77 7.53 -5.21
C PHE A 51 1.52 7.62 -4.32
N ILE A 52 1.35 8.75 -3.62
CA ILE A 52 0.19 8.99 -2.73
C ILE A 52 -1.11 8.99 -3.54
N GLY A 53 -1.13 9.66 -4.71
CA GLY A 53 -2.29 9.68 -5.60
C GLY A 53 -2.68 8.29 -6.09
N SER A 54 -1.72 7.43 -6.41
CA SER A 54 -2.00 6.04 -6.84
C SER A 54 -2.63 5.21 -5.73
N ILE A 55 -2.18 5.37 -4.48
CA ILE A 55 -2.78 4.71 -3.31
C ILE A 55 -4.20 5.24 -3.07
N ALA A 56 -4.39 6.57 -3.11
CA ALA A 56 -5.69 7.19 -2.92
C ALA A 56 -6.71 6.72 -3.97
N LEU A 57 -6.30 6.61 -5.23
CA LEU A 57 -7.12 6.09 -6.33
C LEU A 57 -7.52 4.63 -6.13
N ALA A 58 -6.62 3.79 -5.62
CA ALA A 58 -6.96 2.39 -5.38
C ALA A 58 -7.87 2.19 -4.17
N GLN A 59 -7.79 3.05 -3.15
CA GLN A 59 -8.72 3.01 -2.01
C GLN A 59 -10.10 3.59 -2.37
N SER A 60 -10.18 4.51 -3.34
CA SER A 60 -11.44 5.08 -3.79
C SER A 60 -12.17 4.20 -4.81
N ALA A 61 -11.45 3.37 -5.56
CA ALA A 61 -12.03 2.42 -6.49
C ALA A 61 -12.69 1.24 -5.73
N PRO A 62 -13.99 0.97 -5.91
CA PRO A 62 -14.61 -0.25 -5.39
C PRO A 62 -14.04 -1.45 -6.15
N GLY A 63 -13.04 -2.13 -5.57
CA GLY A 63 -12.33 -3.21 -6.25
C GLY A 63 -11.17 -3.79 -5.45
N PRO A 64 -10.32 -4.62 -6.10
CA PRO A 64 -9.15 -5.21 -5.46
C PRO A 64 -8.18 -4.12 -4.99
N ASN A 65 -7.92 -4.08 -3.68
CA ASN A 65 -7.03 -3.09 -3.06
C ASN A 65 -5.56 -3.19 -3.52
N VAL A 66 -5.24 -4.12 -4.42
CA VAL A 66 -3.92 -4.37 -5.01
C VAL A 66 -3.71 -3.55 -6.31
N LEU A 67 -4.78 -2.95 -6.87
CA LEU A 67 -4.72 -2.24 -8.15
C LEU A 67 -3.74 -1.05 -8.16
N PHE A 68 -3.42 -0.44 -7.01
CA PHE A 68 -2.40 0.61 -6.96
C PHE A 68 -1.03 0.11 -7.44
N VAL A 69 -0.69 -1.17 -7.24
CA VAL A 69 0.59 -1.75 -7.69
C VAL A 69 0.71 -1.69 -9.21
N THR A 70 -0.39 -1.94 -9.92
CA THR A 70 -0.45 -1.83 -11.38
C THR A 70 -0.30 -0.37 -11.84
N VAL A 71 -0.94 0.56 -11.15
CA VAL A 71 -0.84 2.00 -11.43
C VAL A 71 0.57 2.52 -11.17
N LEU A 72 1.20 2.11 -10.06
CA LEU A 72 2.59 2.43 -9.75
C LEU A 72 3.54 1.88 -10.82
N GLY A 73 3.30 0.65 -11.30
CA GLY A 73 4.08 0.07 -12.38
C GLY A 73 3.93 0.82 -13.70
N TRP A 74 2.71 1.29 -13.99
CA TRP A 74 2.45 2.14 -15.15
C TRP A 74 3.21 3.46 -15.07
N GLN A 75 3.17 4.11 -13.92
CA GLN A 75 3.89 5.39 -13.73
C GLN A 75 5.41 5.21 -13.72
N ALA A 76 5.91 4.09 -13.20
CA ALA A 76 7.35 3.84 -13.11
C ALA A 76 8.00 3.46 -14.45
N ALA A 77 7.34 2.64 -15.27
CA ALA A 77 7.95 2.08 -16.49
C ALA A 77 6.92 1.79 -17.61
N GLY A 78 5.78 2.49 -17.62
CA GLY A 78 4.73 2.33 -18.63
C GLY A 78 4.07 0.95 -18.59
N PHE A 79 3.58 0.51 -19.75
CA PHE A 79 2.86 -0.77 -19.89
C PHE A 79 3.66 -1.98 -19.34
N TRP A 80 4.96 -2.05 -19.65
CA TRP A 80 5.82 -3.16 -19.19
C TRP A 80 6.08 -3.13 -17.69
N GLY A 81 6.22 -1.94 -17.10
CA GLY A 81 6.32 -1.77 -15.65
C GLY A 81 5.04 -2.21 -14.92
N ALA A 82 3.88 -1.84 -15.46
CA ALA A 82 2.58 -2.25 -14.94
C ALA A 82 2.46 -3.78 -14.92
N LEU A 83 2.82 -4.44 -16.03
CA LEU A 83 2.76 -5.88 -16.18
C LEU A 83 3.75 -6.57 -15.23
N ALA A 84 4.99 -6.09 -15.15
CA ALA A 84 6.03 -6.64 -14.27
C ALA A 84 5.67 -6.54 -12.78
N MET A 85 5.21 -5.38 -12.30
CA MET A 85 4.81 -5.24 -10.89
C MET A 85 3.57 -6.07 -10.56
N THR A 86 2.59 -6.09 -11.46
CA THR A 86 1.33 -6.83 -11.25
C THR A 86 1.58 -8.32 -11.19
N VAL A 87 2.32 -8.87 -12.16
CA VAL A 87 2.64 -10.30 -12.22
C VAL A 87 3.63 -10.68 -11.12
N GLY A 88 4.65 -9.84 -10.85
CA GLY A 88 5.59 -10.05 -9.76
C GLY A 88 4.92 -10.07 -8.39
N CYS A 89 3.86 -9.28 -8.19
CA CYS A 89 3.11 -9.27 -6.93
C CYS A 89 2.07 -10.41 -6.85
N LEU A 90 1.42 -10.74 -7.97
CA LEU A 90 0.36 -11.76 -8.01
C LEU A 90 0.90 -13.19 -7.97
N ILE A 91 1.99 -13.50 -8.69
CA ILE A 91 2.50 -14.87 -8.78
C ILE A 91 2.81 -15.46 -7.40
N PRO A 92 3.62 -14.82 -6.54
CA PRO A 92 4.00 -15.41 -5.27
C PRO A 92 2.83 -15.43 -4.29
N SER A 93 2.00 -14.40 -4.31
CA SER A 93 0.79 -14.34 -3.49
C SER A 93 -0.23 -15.42 -3.88
N ALA A 94 -0.44 -15.68 -5.17
CA ALA A 94 -1.35 -16.70 -5.66
C ALA A 94 -0.82 -18.11 -5.37
N VAL A 95 0.48 -18.34 -5.60
CA VAL A 95 1.13 -19.61 -5.28
C VAL A 95 1.09 -19.88 -3.77
N LEU A 96 1.41 -18.88 -2.94
CA LEU A 96 1.29 -18.97 -1.48
C LEU A 96 -0.16 -19.21 -1.04
N ALA A 97 -1.12 -18.48 -1.59
CA ALA A 97 -2.52 -18.64 -1.23
C ALA A 97 -3.04 -20.05 -1.58
N VAL A 98 -2.67 -20.60 -2.74
CA VAL A 98 -3.06 -21.95 -3.15
C VAL A 98 -2.33 -23.01 -2.31
N TYR A 99 -1.03 -22.85 -2.06
CA TYR A 99 -0.24 -23.79 -1.27
C TYR A 99 -0.63 -23.78 0.20
N ALA A 100 -0.75 -22.59 0.80
CA ALA A 100 -1.22 -22.40 2.16
C ALA A 100 -2.68 -22.83 2.30
N GLY A 101 -3.56 -22.49 1.36
CA GLY A 101 -4.96 -22.91 1.36
C GLY A 101 -5.10 -24.43 1.39
N ARG A 102 -4.33 -25.16 0.58
CA ARG A 102 -4.30 -26.63 0.60
C ARG A 102 -3.83 -27.20 1.94
N LYS A 103 -2.82 -26.59 2.56
CA LYS A 103 -2.25 -27.08 3.83
C LYS A 103 -3.07 -26.68 5.06
N ILE A 104 -3.74 -25.53 5.02
CA ILE A 104 -4.61 -24.97 6.06
C ILE A 104 -5.93 -25.75 6.14
N VAL A 105 -6.53 -26.08 4.99
CA VAL A 105 -7.76 -26.88 4.95
C VAL A 105 -7.51 -28.31 5.46
N SER A 106 -6.29 -28.82 5.30
CA SER A 106 -5.94 -30.16 5.76
C SER A 106 -5.68 -30.26 7.27
N ASN A 107 -5.18 -29.21 7.95
CA ASN A 107 -4.94 -29.27 9.40
C ASN A 107 -5.09 -27.90 10.11
N PRO A 108 -6.32 -27.44 10.38
CA PRO A 108 -6.59 -26.10 10.93
C PRO A 108 -6.15 -25.88 12.39
N ASN A 109 -5.80 -26.94 13.14
CA ASN A 109 -5.52 -26.89 14.58
C ASN A 109 -4.02 -27.05 14.96
N SER A 110 -3.11 -26.93 14.00
CA SER A 110 -1.67 -26.99 14.26
C SER A 110 -1.19 -25.81 15.13
N PHE A 111 -0.39 -26.09 16.17
CA PHE A 111 0.26 -25.11 17.06
C PHE A 111 0.97 -23.97 16.28
N TRP A 112 1.54 -24.31 15.13
CA TRP A 112 2.18 -23.35 14.21
C TRP A 112 1.23 -22.30 13.64
N MET A 113 -0.04 -22.64 13.38
CA MET A 113 -1.01 -21.71 12.79
C MET A 113 -1.51 -20.67 13.80
N ARG A 114 -1.63 -21.06 15.09
CA ARG A 114 -1.97 -20.13 16.17
C ARG A 114 -0.84 -19.14 16.44
N GLY A 115 0.40 -19.62 16.55
CA GLY A 115 1.57 -18.76 16.71
C GLY A 115 1.77 -17.79 15.54
N LEU A 116 1.51 -18.23 14.31
CA LEU A 116 1.59 -17.36 13.15
C LEU A 116 0.50 -16.28 13.17
N ARG A 117 -0.76 -16.62 13.50
CA ARG A 117 -1.85 -15.64 13.61
C ARG A 117 -1.61 -14.60 14.71
N GLU A 118 -1.11 -15.03 15.86
CA GLU A 118 -0.80 -14.14 16.98
C GLU A 118 0.41 -13.24 16.71
N GLY A 119 1.40 -13.72 15.94
CA GLY A 119 2.55 -12.89 15.51
C GLY A 119 2.23 -11.94 14.35
N LEU A 120 1.39 -12.35 13.40
CA LEU A 120 1.05 -11.53 12.23
C LEU A 120 0.20 -10.31 12.60
N ALA A 121 -0.69 -10.43 13.59
CA ALA A 121 -1.55 -9.33 14.02
C ALA A 121 -0.77 -8.06 14.46
N PRO A 122 0.18 -8.12 15.41
CA PRO A 122 0.96 -6.94 15.81
C PRO A 122 1.88 -6.43 14.70
N ILE A 123 2.39 -7.32 13.83
CA ILE A 123 3.20 -6.94 12.66
C ILE A 123 2.35 -6.11 11.69
N ALA A 124 1.14 -6.57 11.37
CA ALA A 124 0.22 -5.84 10.50
C ALA A 124 -0.16 -4.47 11.08
N ILE A 125 -0.42 -4.40 12.38
CA ILE A 125 -0.72 -3.13 13.08
C ILE A 125 0.49 -2.18 12.98
N GLY A 126 1.70 -2.67 13.26
CA GLY A 126 2.93 -1.87 13.19
C GLY A 126 3.24 -1.36 11.78
N LEU A 127 3.08 -2.19 10.75
CA LEU A 127 3.25 -1.79 9.35
C LEU A 127 2.20 -0.79 8.90
N THR A 128 0.95 -0.96 9.33
CA THR A 128 -0.13 0.01 9.05
C THR A 128 0.20 1.36 9.68
N PHE A 129 0.65 1.35 10.94
CA PHE A 129 1.07 2.56 11.64
C PHE A 129 2.27 3.24 10.96
N ALA A 130 3.29 2.47 10.57
CA ALA A 130 4.44 2.99 9.84
C ALA A 130 4.03 3.63 8.50
N THR A 131 3.08 3.02 7.80
CA THR A 131 2.53 3.56 6.56
C THR A 131 1.84 4.89 6.80
N ALA A 132 1.03 5.01 7.86
CA ALA A 132 0.42 6.27 8.26
C ALA A 132 1.48 7.37 8.53
N VAL A 133 2.55 7.05 9.25
CA VAL A 133 3.64 7.99 9.54
C VAL A 133 4.36 8.45 8.27
N VAL A 134 4.64 7.54 7.34
CA VAL A 134 5.30 7.88 6.06
C VAL A 134 4.42 8.81 5.22
N LEU A 135 3.10 8.57 5.19
CA LEU A 135 2.15 9.41 4.47
C LEU A 135 1.97 10.79 5.10
N LEU A 136 2.10 10.92 6.43
CA LEU A 136 2.01 12.20 7.14
C LEU A 136 3.29 13.04 7.08
N LYS A 137 4.45 12.42 6.86
CA LYS A 137 5.76 13.07 6.89
C LYS A 137 5.89 14.30 5.97
N PRO A 138 5.34 14.32 4.74
CA PRO A 138 5.41 15.49 3.85
C PRO A 138 4.56 16.69 4.31
N TRP A 139 3.59 16.45 5.18
CA TRP A 139 2.56 17.43 5.58
C TRP A 139 2.71 17.88 7.04
N ILE A 140 3.79 17.48 7.70
CA ILE A 140 3.99 17.62 9.16
C ILE A 140 4.21 19.07 9.61
N THR A 141 4.52 19.98 8.68
CA THR A 141 4.77 21.40 8.95
C THR A 141 3.50 22.24 9.05
N GLU A 142 2.36 21.71 8.61
CA GLU A 142 1.08 22.43 8.66
C GLU A 142 0.31 22.11 9.94
N TRP A 143 0.10 23.12 10.80
CA TRP A 143 -0.64 22.95 12.06
C TRP A 143 -2.08 22.42 11.85
N ARG A 144 -2.65 22.68 10.66
CA ARG A 144 -3.95 22.19 10.21
C ARG A 144 -4.00 20.66 10.09
N VAL A 145 -2.88 20.02 9.74
CA VAL A 145 -2.79 18.56 9.58
C VAL A 145 -2.78 17.87 10.94
N TRP A 146 -2.15 18.49 11.93
CA TRP A 146 -2.22 18.03 13.32
C TRP A 146 -3.63 18.12 13.89
N LEU A 147 -4.35 19.22 13.64
CA LEU A 147 -5.76 19.34 14.02
C LEU A 147 -6.63 18.27 13.34
N LEU A 148 -6.47 18.05 12.04
CA LEU A 148 -7.23 17.03 11.29
C LEU A 148 -6.92 15.60 11.74
N THR A 149 -5.66 15.35 12.13
CA THR A 149 -5.22 14.04 12.61
C THR A 149 -5.73 13.76 14.03
N ILE A 150 -5.63 14.73 14.94
CA ILE A 150 -6.20 14.63 16.30
C ILE A 150 -7.72 14.52 16.22
N ALA A 151 -8.38 15.28 15.35
CA ALA A 151 -9.82 15.19 15.13
C ALA A 151 -10.22 13.81 14.56
N SER A 152 -9.50 13.31 13.54
CA SER A 152 -9.79 11.98 12.96
C SER A 152 -9.54 10.85 13.94
N ILE A 153 -8.46 10.91 14.74
CA ILE A 153 -8.18 9.93 15.80
C ILE A 153 -9.26 10.00 16.87
N SER A 154 -9.66 11.20 17.31
CA SER A 154 -10.70 11.37 18.33
C SER A 154 -12.05 10.86 17.85
N VAL A 155 -12.42 11.14 16.59
CA VAL A 155 -13.66 10.63 15.98
C VAL A 155 -13.60 9.11 15.82
N ALA A 156 -12.48 8.55 15.36
CA ALA A 156 -12.30 7.11 15.24
C ALA A 156 -12.33 6.38 16.60
N TYR A 157 -11.86 7.03 17.66
CA TYR A 157 -11.87 6.47 19.02
C TYR A 157 -13.26 6.56 19.68
N PHE A 158 -14.01 7.63 19.41
CA PHE A 158 -15.33 7.86 20.02
C PHE A 158 -16.52 7.36 19.22
N THR A 159 -16.39 7.06 17.92
CA THR A 159 -17.52 6.61 17.09
C THR A 159 -17.28 5.29 16.39
N ARG A 160 -18.23 4.35 16.53
CA ARG A 160 -18.35 3.10 15.75
C ARG A 160 -18.91 3.35 14.34
N LEU A 161 -18.76 4.55 13.79
CA LEU A 161 -19.34 4.91 12.50
C LEU A 161 -18.45 4.39 11.37
N ALA A 162 -19.08 3.84 10.34
CA ALA A 162 -18.40 3.27 9.19
C ALA A 162 -17.37 4.27 8.61
N PRO A 163 -16.12 3.86 8.35
CA PRO A 163 -15.04 4.70 7.82
C PRO A 163 -15.41 5.53 6.58
N ILE A 164 -16.46 5.11 5.86
CA ILE A 164 -17.02 5.76 4.68
C ILE A 164 -17.44 7.22 4.92
N TYR A 165 -17.99 7.56 6.10
CA TYR A 165 -18.45 8.94 6.39
C TYR A 165 -17.28 9.88 6.68
N LEU A 166 -16.23 9.37 7.32
CA LEU A 166 -14.99 10.13 7.56
C LEU A 166 -14.27 10.46 6.26
N ILE A 167 -14.22 9.51 5.33
CA ILE A 167 -13.63 9.71 4.00
C ILE A 167 -14.47 10.70 3.18
N ALA A 168 -15.80 10.62 3.25
CA ALA A 168 -16.69 11.56 2.56
C ALA A 168 -16.54 13.00 3.07
N VAL A 169 -16.40 13.19 4.39
CA VAL A 169 -16.18 14.51 4.99
C VAL A 169 -14.78 15.04 4.69
N GLY A 170 -13.75 14.19 4.76
CA GLY A 170 -12.39 14.56 4.36
C GLY A 170 -12.29 14.95 2.88
N ALA A 171 -12.96 14.20 2.00
CA ALA A 171 -13.04 14.50 0.57
C ALA A 171 -13.82 15.79 0.30
N ALA A 172 -14.92 16.05 1.02
CA ALA A 172 -15.67 17.29 0.91
C ALA A 172 -14.83 18.50 1.35
N ILE A 173 -14.13 18.41 2.49
CA ILE A 173 -13.28 19.49 2.99
C ILE A 173 -12.09 19.76 2.05
N GLY A 174 -11.52 18.72 1.44
CA GLY A 174 -10.51 18.84 0.40
C GLY A 174 -11.04 19.48 -0.90
N ALA A 175 -12.25 19.08 -1.33
CA ALA A 175 -12.89 19.61 -2.54
C ALA A 175 -13.32 21.08 -2.39
N PHE A 176 -13.65 21.52 -1.18
CA PHE A 176 -13.94 22.92 -0.88
C PHE A 176 -12.69 23.81 -0.73
N GLY A 177 -11.48 23.29 -0.98
CA GLY A 177 -10.28 24.11 -1.19
C GLY A 177 -9.65 24.70 0.07
N PHE A 178 -10.00 24.22 1.27
CA PHE A 178 -9.42 24.70 2.54
C PHE A 178 -7.97 24.24 2.79
N LEU A 179 -7.42 23.42 1.87
CA LEU A 179 -6.05 22.87 1.89
C LEU A 179 -5.27 23.20 0.60
N ASN A 180 -5.48 24.36 -0.01
CA ASN A 180 -4.49 24.91 -0.93
C ASN A 180 -3.45 25.73 -0.14
N PRO A 181 -2.14 25.60 -0.43
CA PRO A 181 -1.19 26.66 -0.12
C PRO A 181 -1.54 27.96 -0.87
#